data_AF-A0AA42ITZ4-F1
#
_entry.id   AF-A0AA42ITZ4-F1
#
_cell.length_a   1.000
_cell.length_b   1.000
_cell.length_c   1.000
_cell.angle_alpha   90.00
_cell.angle_beta   90.00
_cell.angle_gamma   90.00
#
_symmetry.space_group_name_H-M   'P 1'
#
loop_
_entity.id
_entity.type
_entity.pdbx_description
1 polymer ?
#
loop_
_entity_poly.entity_id
_entity_poly.type
_entity_poly.pdbx_seq_one_letter_code
_entity_poly.pdbx_strand_id
1 'polypeptide(L)'
;MPTVVFHKGGQTYTDVVKDNTNLVVRAGIKQFPYPHLRYECGMGKCAKCACRVLAGAEHLPPVNWKEKKQLGDRIDQGYRLACQLWLNNDVELVQDVEA
;
A
#
# COMPACT_ATOMS: atom_id res chain seq x y z
N MET A 1 -10.27 12.79 5.13
CA MET A 1 -9.11 12.95 4.23
C MET A 1 -7.88 12.43 4.95
N PRO A 2 -7.37 11.23 4.65
CA PRO A 2 -6.23 10.67 5.36
C PRO A 2 -4.88 11.21 4.86
N THR A 3 -3.95 11.36 5.78
CA THR A 3 -2.53 11.59 5.51
C THR A 3 -1.85 10.26 5.21
N VAL A 4 -1.13 10.19 4.10
CA VAL A 4 -0.37 8.99 3.71
C VAL A 4 1.11 9.33 3.69
N VAL A 5 1.89 8.61 4.49
CA VAL A 5 3.35 8.66 4.48
C VAL A 5 3.89 7.42 3.76
N PHE A 6 4.64 7.61 2.69
CA PHE A 6 5.15 6.54 1.85
C PHE A 6 6.67 6.58 1.76
N HIS A 7 7.32 5.49 2.16
CA HIS A 7 8.77 5.34 2.15
C HIS A 7 9.24 4.46 1.00
N LYS A 8 10.21 4.97 0.22
CA LYS A 8 10.82 4.23 -0.90
C LYS A 8 12.25 4.71 -1.15
N GLY A 9 13.20 3.77 -1.23
CA GLY A 9 14.58 4.06 -1.62
C GLY A 9 15.29 5.06 -0.71
N GLY A 10 15.02 5.03 0.60
CA GLY A 10 15.56 5.99 1.57
C GLY A 10 14.90 7.37 1.54
N GLN A 11 13.86 7.57 0.71
CA GLN A 11 13.10 8.81 0.63
C GLN A 11 11.70 8.62 1.23
N THR A 12 11.17 9.70 1.80
CA THR A 12 9.83 9.77 2.37
C THR A 12 8.98 10.76 1.57
N TYR A 13 7.78 10.34 1.20
CA TYR A 13 6.81 11.10 0.44
C TYR A 13 5.51 11.19 1.24
N THR A 14 5.01 12.39 1.48
CA THR A 14 3.80 12.60 2.29
C THR A 14 2.79 13.42 1.52
N ASP A 15 1.52 13.00 1.51
CA ASP A 15 0.42 13.74 0.91
C ASP A 15 -0.90 13.42 1.62
N VAL A 16 -1.86 14.35 1.54
CA VAL A 16 -3.23 14.15 2.01
C VAL A 16 -4.08 13.70 0.84
N VAL A 17 -4.69 12.52 0.95
CA VAL A 17 -5.53 11.96 -0.12
C VAL A 17 -7.02 12.08 0.22
N LYS A 18 -7.88 11.88 -0.78
CA LYS A 18 -9.33 11.81 -0.57
C LYS A 18 -9.68 10.58 0.24
N ASP A 19 -10.75 10.64 1.03
CA ASP A 19 -11.31 9.46 1.68
C ASP A 19 -11.69 8.40 0.65
N ASN A 20 -11.71 7.14 1.10
CA ASN A 20 -11.95 5.97 0.28
C ASN A 20 -11.06 5.95 -0.98
N THR A 21 -9.74 6.08 -0.77
CA THR A 21 -8.74 6.11 -1.85
C THR A 21 -7.98 4.79 -1.94
N ASN A 22 -7.67 4.35 -3.16
CA ASN A 22 -6.70 3.27 -3.42
C ASN A 22 -5.39 3.85 -3.99
N LEU A 23 -4.25 3.54 -3.36
CA LEU A 23 -2.95 4.10 -3.75
C LEU A 23 -2.47 3.62 -5.12
N VAL A 24 -2.79 2.38 -5.51
CA VAL A 24 -2.41 1.85 -6.84
C VAL A 24 -3.23 2.51 -7.95
N VAL A 25 -4.53 2.75 -7.71
CA VAL A 25 -5.36 3.51 -8.65
C VAL A 25 -4.83 4.93 -8.82
N ARG A 26 -4.51 5.63 -7.72
CA ARG A 26 -3.93 6.98 -7.78
C ARG A 26 -2.60 7.03 -8.53
N ALA A 27 -1.70 6.09 -8.24
CA ALA A 27 -0.44 6.00 -8.96
C ALA A 27 -0.67 5.73 -10.47
N GLY A 28 -1.66 4.91 -10.81
CA GLY A 28 -2.09 4.62 -12.18
C GLY A 28 -2.56 5.85 -12.97
N ILE A 29 -3.18 6.82 -12.30
CA ILE A 29 -3.60 8.10 -12.89
C ILE A 29 -2.57 9.22 -12.67
N LYS A 30 -1.31 8.87 -12.40
CA LYS A 30 -0.18 9.79 -12.18
C LYS A 30 -0.37 10.78 -11.03
N GLN A 31 -1.14 10.38 -10.01
CA GLN A 31 -1.26 11.11 -8.75
C GLN A 31 -0.39 10.43 -7.68
N PHE A 32 -0.14 11.14 -6.57
CA PHE A 32 0.56 10.58 -5.40
C PHE A 32 0.03 9.17 -5.08
N PRO A 33 0.91 8.16 -4.88
CA PRO A 33 2.38 8.25 -4.76
C PRO A 33 3.18 7.99 -6.07
N TYR A 34 2.64 8.29 -7.26
CA TYR A 34 3.40 8.24 -8.53
C TYR A 34 4.62 9.19 -8.52
N PRO A 35 5.76 8.82 -9.11
CA PRO A 35 6.11 7.53 -9.74
C PRO A 35 6.70 6.49 -8.78
N HIS A 36 6.62 6.72 -7.46
CA HIS A 36 7.42 6.02 -6.47
C HIS A 36 6.85 4.65 -6.05
N LEU A 37 5.52 4.48 -6.07
CA LEU A 37 4.90 3.19 -5.77
C LEU A 37 5.05 2.25 -6.96
N ARG A 38 5.75 1.12 -6.76
CA ARG A 38 5.79 0.03 -7.73
C ARG A 38 4.48 -0.77 -7.66
N TYR A 39 3.91 -1.06 -8.81
CA TYR A 39 2.74 -1.92 -8.99
C TYR A 39 2.74 -2.54 -10.39
N GLU A 40 1.81 -3.47 -10.63
CA GLU A 40 1.62 -4.07 -11.96
C GLU A 40 0.14 -4.45 -12.16
N CYS A 41 -0.35 -5.49 -11.48
CA CYS A 41 -1.65 -6.05 -11.83
C CYS A 41 -2.87 -5.25 -11.31
N GLY A 42 -2.72 -4.50 -10.21
CA GLY A 42 -3.83 -3.77 -9.56
C GLY A 42 -4.96 -4.62 -8.98
N MET A 43 -4.91 -5.95 -9.06
CA MET A 43 -6.05 -6.85 -8.79
C MET A 43 -5.79 -7.96 -7.76
N GLY A 44 -4.63 -7.92 -7.08
CA GLY A 44 -4.22 -8.93 -6.10
C GLY A 44 -3.79 -10.27 -6.71
N LYS A 45 -3.31 -10.26 -7.96
CA LYS A 45 -2.76 -11.45 -8.66
C LYS A 45 -1.23 -11.56 -8.61
N CYS A 46 -0.55 -10.51 -8.15
CA CYS A 46 0.90 -10.47 -7.95
C CYS A 46 1.22 -9.77 -6.61
N ALA A 47 2.49 -9.79 -6.20
CA ALA A 47 2.98 -9.11 -4.99
C ALA A 47 3.81 -7.82 -5.25
N LYS A 48 3.87 -7.30 -6.49
CA LYS A 48 4.73 -6.13 -6.82
C LYS A 48 4.42 -4.86 -6.02
N CYS A 49 3.15 -4.68 -5.64
CA CYS A 49 2.67 -3.57 -4.80
C CYS A 49 2.69 -3.85 -3.29
N ALA A 50 3.34 -4.94 -2.85
CA ALA A 50 3.47 -5.26 -1.44
C ALA A 50 4.18 -4.12 -0.69
N CYS A 51 3.57 -3.66 0.39
CA CYS A 51 4.11 -2.65 1.30
C CYS A 51 4.00 -3.16 2.73
N ARG A 52 4.97 -2.85 3.58
CA ARG A 52 4.84 -3.08 5.03
C ARG A 52 4.19 -1.86 5.65
N VAL A 53 3.20 -2.11 6.51
CA VAL A 53 2.53 -1.05 7.27
C VAL A 53 3.39 -0.74 8.50
N LEU A 54 3.78 0.52 8.65
CA LEU A 54 4.55 1.00 9.80
C LEU A 54 3.63 1.61 10.87
N ALA A 55 2.53 2.26 10.46
CA ALA A 55 1.51 2.82 11.34
C ALA A 55 0.12 2.80 10.67
N GLY A 56 -0.95 2.77 11.47
CA GLY A 56 -2.35 2.80 11.01
C GLY A 56 -2.93 1.44 10.61
N ALA A 57 -2.28 0.33 10.99
CA ALA A 57 -2.71 -1.03 10.66
C ALA A 57 -4.07 -1.38 11.29
N GLU A 58 -4.37 -0.85 12.48
CA GLU A 58 -5.61 -1.00 13.24
C GLU A 58 -6.85 -0.47 12.49
N HIS A 59 -6.65 0.43 11.54
CA HIS A 59 -7.71 1.00 10.71
C HIS A 59 -7.92 0.28 9.38
N LEU A 60 -7.05 -0.68 9.05
CA LEU A 60 -7.13 -1.42 7.80
C LEU A 60 -8.13 -2.57 7.91
N PRO A 61 -8.81 -2.94 6.80
CA PRO A 61 -9.63 -4.13 6.80
C PRO A 61 -8.80 -5.39 7.08
N PRO A 62 -9.42 -6.46 7.58
CA PRO A 62 -8.77 -7.74 7.75
C PRO A 62 -8.09 -8.22 6.46
N VAL A 63 -6.98 -8.96 6.62
CA VAL A 63 -6.23 -9.51 5.49
C VAL A 63 -7.12 -10.44 4.68
N ASN A 64 -7.27 -10.13 3.38
CA ASN A 64 -8.16 -10.89 2.51
C ASN A 64 -7.48 -12.13 1.92
N TRP A 65 -8.25 -13.02 1.28
CA TRP A 65 -7.72 -14.28 0.75
C TRP A 65 -6.66 -14.09 -0.35
N LYS A 66 -6.73 -13.01 -1.14
CA LYS A 66 -5.72 -12.71 -2.17
C LYS A 66 -4.40 -12.31 -1.53
N GLU A 67 -4.46 -11.48 -0.49
CA GLU A 67 -3.28 -11.13 0.30
C GLU A 67 -2.67 -12.39 0.93
N LYS A 68 -3.48 -13.26 1.56
CA LYS A 68 -3.02 -14.56 2.09
C LYS A 68 -2.28 -15.38 1.03
N LYS A 69 -2.85 -15.48 -0.16
CA LYS A 69 -2.27 -16.24 -1.27
C LYS A 69 -0.95 -15.65 -1.78
N GLN A 70 -0.82 -14.32 -1.88
CA GLN A 70 0.32 -13.66 -2.52
C GLN A 70 1.46 -13.32 -1.56
N LEU A 71 1.15 -13.10 -0.28
CA LEU A 71 2.12 -12.65 0.72
C LEU A 71 2.59 -13.78 1.64
N GLY A 72 1.77 -14.80 1.88
CA GLY A 72 2.10 -15.88 2.83
C GLY A 72 2.54 -15.32 4.19
N ASP A 73 3.63 -15.85 4.71
CA ASP A 73 4.21 -15.49 6.02
C ASP A 73 4.61 -14.00 6.14
N ARG A 74 4.71 -13.27 5.02
CA ARG A 74 4.96 -11.83 5.06
C ARG A 74 3.80 -11.05 5.68
N ILE A 75 2.61 -11.62 5.74
CA ILE A 75 1.47 -11.01 6.46
C ILE A 75 1.81 -10.80 7.93
N ASP A 76 2.45 -11.78 8.55
CA ASP A 76 2.82 -11.72 9.97
C ASP A 76 3.92 -10.67 10.23
N GLN A 77 4.64 -10.28 9.17
CA GLN A 77 5.62 -9.19 9.18
C GLN A 77 4.98 -7.81 8.89
N GLY A 78 3.65 -7.73 8.81
CA GLY A 78 2.90 -6.50 8.55
C GLY A 78 2.81 -6.09 7.09
N TYR A 79 3.12 -6.99 6.14
CA TYR A 79 2.94 -6.69 4.72
C TYR A 79 1.47 -6.77 4.29
N ARG A 80 1.08 -5.82 3.44
CA ARG A 80 -0.23 -5.72 2.79
C ARG A 80 -0.04 -5.47 1.30
N LEU A 81 -1.04 -5.84 0.50
CA LEU A 81 -1.05 -5.46 -0.92
C LEU A 81 -1.70 -4.09 -1.07
N ALA A 82 -0.95 -3.06 -1.47
CA ALA A 82 -1.50 -1.71 -1.60
C ALA A 82 -2.72 -1.64 -2.54
N CYS A 83 -2.77 -2.50 -3.58
CA CYS A 83 -3.93 -2.59 -4.47
C CYS A 83 -5.21 -3.12 -3.81
N GLN A 84 -5.12 -3.77 -2.65
CA GLN A 84 -6.26 -4.34 -1.92
C GLN A 84 -6.78 -3.44 -0.80
N LEU A 85 -6.16 -2.27 -0.58
CA LEU A 85 -6.55 -1.33 0.46
C LEU A 85 -7.35 -0.15 -0.11
N TRP A 86 -8.36 0.26 0.63
CA TRP A 86 -9.10 1.51 0.45
C TRP A 86 -8.98 2.31 1.74
N LEU A 87 -8.28 3.44 1.67
CA LEU A 87 -7.86 4.21 2.84
C LEU A 87 -8.92 5.22 3.25
N ASN A 88 -9.29 5.19 4.52
CA ASN A 88 -10.18 6.17 5.16
C ASN A 88 -9.53 6.84 6.39
N ASN A 89 -8.35 6.38 6.79
CA ASN A 89 -7.58 6.86 7.93
C ASN A 89 -6.11 6.95 7.54
N ASP A 90 -5.36 7.68 8.35
CA ASP A 90 -3.92 7.90 8.14
C ASP A 90 -3.18 6.55 8.11
N VAL A 91 -2.15 6.48 7.26
CA VAL A 91 -1.33 5.27 7.14
C VAL A 91 0.10 5.63 6.77
N GLU A 92 1.04 4.88 7.35
CA GLU A 92 2.45 4.95 6.99
C GLU A 92 2.90 3.62 6.41
N LEU A 93 3.44 3.65 5.20
CA LEU A 93 3.80 2.48 4.41
C LEU A 93 5.24 2.56 3.93
N VAL A 94 5.93 1.42 3.89
CA VAL A 94 7.22 1.28 3.22
C VAL A 94 7.15 0.21 2.14
N GLN A 95 7.73 0.50 0.97
CA GLN A 95 7.92 -0.50 -0.08
C GLN A 95 9.42 -0.86 -0.20
N ASP A 96 9.91 -1.60 0.79
CA ASP A 96 11.32 -1.97 1.00
C ASP A 96 11.76 -3.21 0.21
N VAL A 97 10.85 -4.13 -0.09
CA VAL A 97 11.20 -5.35 -0.84
C VAL A 97 11.31 -5.05 -2.34
N GLU A 98 12.44 -5.39 -2.94
CA GLU A 98 12.57 -5.50 -4.39
C GLU A 98 11.90 -6.80 -4.85
N ALA A 99 11.07 -6.70 -5.89
CA ALA A 99 10.25 -7.81 -6.38
C ALA A 99 10.94 -8.47 -7.57
#